data_AF-A0A2I0I360-F1
#
_entry.id   AF-A0A2I0I360-F1
#
_cell.length_a   1.000
_cell.length_b   1.000
_cell.length_c   1.000
_cell.angle_alpha   90.00
_cell.angle_beta   90.00
_cell.angle_gamma   90.00
#
_symmetry.space_group_name_H-M   'P 1'
#
loop_
_entity.id
_entity.type
_entity.pdbx_description
1 polymer ?
#
loop_
_entity_poly.entity_id
_entity_poly.type
_entity_poly.pdbx_seq_one_letter_code
_entity_poly.pdbx_strand_id
1 'polypeptide(L)' 'MVKFQLKKVLCMGVAVGNVSMEEKQIFQNVQMSVNFLVSLLKKNWQNVKCLHLKSTMGKPYRVF' A
#
# COMPACT_ATOMS: atom_id res chain seq x y z
N MET A 1 3.59 -10.06 8.96
CA MET A 1 4.68 -9.13 8.59
C MET A 1 4.66 -8.96 7.08
N VAL A 2 4.36 -7.75 6.60
CA VAL A 2 4.25 -7.45 5.17
C VAL A 2 5.66 -7.35 4.58
N LYS A 3 6.00 -8.21 3.61
CA LYS A 3 7.31 -8.22 2.96
C LYS A 3 7.26 -7.37 1.69
N PHE A 4 7.97 -6.24 1.68
CA PHE A 4 8.19 -5.45 0.46
C PHE A 4 9.37 -6.06 -0.32
N GLN A 5 9.11 -6.58 -1.52
CA GLN A 5 10.16 -7.02 -2.42
C GLN A 5 10.40 -5.91 -3.45
N LEU A 6 11.42 -5.08 -3.23
CA LEU A 6 11.85 -4.06 -4.18
C LEU A 6 12.39 -4.73 -5.44
N LYS A 7 11.56 -4.81 -6.47
CA LYS A 7 11.98 -5.09 -7.86
C LYS A 7 12.10 -3.75 -8.59
N LYS A 8 12.75 -3.72 -9.77
CA LYS A 8 12.84 -2.56 -10.67
C LYS A 8 11.48 -2.12 -11.27
N VAL A 9 10.37 -2.33 -10.56
CA VAL A 9 9.00 -2.07 -11.02
C VAL A 9 8.39 -0.98 -10.15
N LEU A 10 7.78 0.02 -10.79
CA LEU A 10 7.14 1.16 -10.12
C LEU A 10 5.78 0.82 -9.48
N CYS A 11 5.18 -0.31 -9.88
CA CYS A 11 3.89 -0.78 -9.36
C CYS A 11 4.10 -2.02 -8.49
N MET A 12 3.98 -1.86 -7.17
CA MET A 12 4.05 -2.98 -6.22
C MET A 12 2.67 -3.19 -5.58
N GLY A 13 2.14 -4.42 -5.68
CA GLY A 13 0.94 -4.84 -4.97
C GLY A 13 1.31 -5.37 -3.60
N VAL A 14 0.69 -4.81 -2.55
CA VAL A 14 0.97 -5.18 -1.16
C VAL A 14 -0.33 -5.65 -0.50
N ALA A 15 -0.32 -6.84 0.08
CA ALA A 15 -1.44 -7.33 0.86
C ALA A 15 -1.41 -6.70 2.27
N VAL A 16 -2.40 -5.86 2.55
CA VAL A 16 -2.51 -5.07 3.80
C VAL A 16 -3.46 -5.70 4.83
N GLY A 17 -4.24 -6.72 4.46
CA GLY A 17 -5.16 -7.43 5.36
C GLY A 17 -5.97 -8.52 4.69
N ASN A 18 -6.78 -9.22 5.49
CA ASN A 18 -7.74 -10.26 5.06
C ASN A 18 -9.15 -9.98 5.61
N VAL A 19 -10.15 -10.75 5.18
CA VAL A 19 -11.57 -10.58 5.59
C VAL A 19 -11.80 -10.84 7.09
N SER A 20 -10.90 -11.57 7.74
CA SER A 20 -10.99 -11.87 9.18
C SER A 20 -10.40 -10.77 10.07
N MET A 21 -9.76 -9.74 9.50
CA MET A 21 -9.21 -8.61 10.24
C MET A 21 -10.23 -7.50 10.43
N GLU A 22 -10.12 -6.80 11.56
CA GLU A 22 -10.95 -5.63 11.85
C GLU A 22 -10.57 -4.44 10.95
N GLU A 23 -11.56 -3.64 10.56
CA GLU A 23 -11.38 -2.49 9.67
C GLU A 23 -10.34 -1.50 10.20
N LYS A 24 -10.32 -1.28 11.52
CA LYS A 24 -9.35 -0.41 12.19
C LYS A 24 -7.92 -0.91 12.02
N GLN A 25 -7.73 -2.22 12.11
CA GLN A 25 -6.42 -2.84 11.93
C GLN A 25 -5.96 -2.74 10.46
N ILE A 26 -6.88 -2.93 9.51
CA ILE A 26 -6.59 -2.78 8.07
C ILE A 26 -6.19 -1.33 7.77
N PHE A 27 -6.90 -0.35 8.31
CA PHE A 27 -6.57 1.06 8.13
C PHE A 27 -5.17 1.40 8.63
N GLN A 28 -4.81 0.92 9.83
CA GLN A 28 -3.49 1.11 10.40
C GLN A 28 -2.40 0.42 9.55
N ASN A 29 -2.67 -0.80 9.05
CA ASN A 29 -1.75 -1.52 8.17
C ASN A 29 -1.52 -0.78 6.85
N VAL A 30 -2.57 -0.18 6.26
CA VAL A 30 -2.47 0.64 5.05
C VAL A 30 -1.58 1.86 5.29
N GLN A 31 -1.83 2.62 6.36
CA GLN A 31 -1.03 3.80 6.70
C GLN A 31 0.45 3.44 6.92
N MET A 32 0.73 2.40 7.70
CA MET A 32 2.10 1.93 7.94
C MET A 32 2.79 1.50 6.64
N SER A 33 2.07 0.78 5.77
CA SER A 33 2.59 0.31 4.48
C SER A 33 2.95 1.46 3.54
N VAL A 34 2.09 2.48 3.47
CA VAL A 34 2.34 3.68 2.65
C VAL A 34 3.51 4.49 3.21
N ASN A 35 3.56 4.71 4.52
CA ASN A 35 4.64 5.45 5.16
C ASN A 35 5.99 4.76 4.99
N PHE A 36 6.03 3.44 5.12
CA PHE A 36 7.23 2.66 4.86
C PHE A 36 7.65 2.71 3.39
N LEU A 37 6.71 2.67 2.45
CA LEU A 37 7.02 2.81 1.02
C LEU A 37 7.62 4.18 0.72
N VAL A 38 7.04 5.25 1.26
CA VAL A 38 7.50 6.62 1.05
C VAL A 38 8.89 6.85 1.65
N SER A 39 9.20 6.25 2.80
CA SER A 39 10.52 6.42 3.43
C SER A 39 11.66 5.74 2.66
N LEU A 40 11.36 4.76 1.81
CA LEU A 40 12.34 4.11 0.93
C LEU A 40 12.64 4.93 -0.34
N LEU A 41 11.81 5.90 -0.69
CA LEU A 41 11.96 6.72 -1.90
C LEU A 41 12.84 7.94 -1.63
N LYS A 42 13.88 8.15 -2.43
CA LYS A 42 14.82 9.30 -2.30
C LYS A 42 14.17 10.69 -2.31
N LYS A 43 12.97 10.83 -2.88
CA LYS A 43 12.18 12.09 -2.90
C LYS A 43 10.79 11.94 -2.26
N ASN A 44 10.60 10.89 -1.45
CA ASN A 44 9.36 10.63 -0.72
C ASN A 44 8.12 10.67 -1.64
N TRP A 45 7.14 11.54 -1.33
CA TRP A 45 5.87 11.68 -2.04
C TRP A 45 6.00 12.20 -3.48
N GLN A 46 7.06 12.91 -3.84
CA GLN A 46 7.25 13.39 -5.22
C GLN A 46 7.44 12.24 -6.22
N ASN A 47 7.90 11.08 -5.74
CA ASN A 47 8.06 9.88 -6.57
C ASN A 47 6.80 9.00 -6.57
N VAL A 48 5.75 9.37 -5.84
CA VAL A 48 4.47 8.63 -5.80
C VAL A 48 3.50 9.32 -6.74
N LYS A 49 3.16 8.68 -7.86
CA LYS A 49 2.25 9.25 -8.86
C LYS A 49 0.77 8.99 -8.55
N CYS A 50 0.44 7.74 -8.22
CA CYS A 50 -0.91 7.33 -7.85
C CYS A 50 -0.88 6.22 -6.79
N LEU A 51 -1.85 6.20 -5.89
CA LEU A 51 -2.09 5.11 -4.94
C LEU A 51 -3.51 4.59 -5.10
N HIS A 52 -3.63 3.27 -5.26
CA HIS A 52 -4.91 2.59 -5.40
C HIS A 52 -5.07 1.54 -4.30
N LEU A 53 -6.20 1.60 -3.60
CA LEU A 53 -6.68 0.54 -2.72
C LEU A 53 -7.67 -0.33 -3.50
N LYS A 54 -7.40 -1.63 -3.56
CA LYS A 54 -8.31 -2.60 -4.15
C LYS A 54 -8.56 -3.74 -3.17
N SER A 55 -9.78 -4.23 -3.14
CA SER A 55 -10.10 -5.53 -2.56
C SER A 55 -9.92 -6.63 -3.61
N THR A 56 -9.84 -7.90 -3.17
CA THR A 56 -9.61 -9.05 -4.07
C THR A 56 -10.65 -9.17 -5.19
N MET A 57 -11.90 -8.83 -4.88
CA MET A 57 -13.06 -8.98 -5.78
C MET A 57 -13.77 -7.64 -6.10
N GLY A 58 -13.24 -6.52 -5.62
CA GLY A 58 -13.90 -5.21 -5.76
C GLY A 58 -13.17 -4.27 -6.72
N LYS A 59 -13.82 -3.14 -7.00
CA LYS A 59 -13.25 -2.08 -7.83
C LYS A 59 -12.09 -1.38 -7.09
N PRO A 60 -11.03 -0.96 -7.81
CA PRO A 60 -9.96 -0.16 -7.22
C PRO A 60 -10.44 1.27 -6.93
N TYR A 61 -10.12 1.78 -5.76
CA TYR A 61 -10.34 3.16 -5.34
C TYR A 61 -9.02 3.92 -5.30
N ARG A 62 -8.98 5.09 -5.92
CA ARG A 62 -7.81 5.95 -5.93
C ARG A 62 -7.79 6.83 -4.68
N VAL A 63 -6.70 6.78 -3.93
CA VAL A 63 -6.48 7.56 -2.71
C VAL A 63 -5.56 8.76 -2.96
N PHE A 64 -4.67 8.63 -3.96
CA PHE A 64 -3.74 9.68 -4.43
C PHE A 64 -3.53 9.55 -5.93
#